data_AF-A0A536B365-F1
#
_entry.id   AF-A0A536B365-F1
#
_cell.length_a   1.000
_cell.length_b   1.000
_cell.length_c   1.000
_cell.angle_alpha   90.00
_cell.angle_beta   90.00
_cell.angle_gamma   90.00
#
_symmetry.space_group_name_H-M   'P 1'
#
loop_
_entity.id
_entity.type
_entity.pdbx_description
1 polymer ?
#
loop_
_entity_poly.entity_id
_entity_poly.type
_entity_poly.pdbx_seq_one_letter_code
_entity_poly.pdbx_strand_id
1 'polypeptide(L)'
;MMTSYRRRKLAGQAVIIFVLSIMAMTGLLVIAVDGGSIYLDKRRLQNAADAGALAGGDAAENPPLQTYYTAHQVALNEIYHNLFPGTTVPTVPAGAAATYTTTAFSGTYQFVLTANVANLAQDTYTAVVNHAYTFFAAQALGFSSSTCTLAGTTTTNAICLQSRARALTATYPFALILLDDQNTQYENLQMSGSNGKLILHDGGTKGGAFSNESMTAGNGSIYFNPCGQSGDLWAVNESLGGTANIPAHTWGYQGDSLGSYPLCTIATLHTPYPKPTVHIPFPSYPEPPVTGPTYTLPLTASGGTYYLCPGTYSGTLSESSGGSTVIMYPGVYRFTAPIAMSLSGGTLKNATAFDYPPPGAAVLINCTGYSFSPVPTDLGLIIEMHPPDCTTNGFKVSGTSNLNFRPSPKYNNISFYIETAGAYPGFGCSSSIPAGTHEVNFTGQANLNIYGAFYGPGDNMFFCGNGAGYGVGQIVAWTMQICGNGTIDEHYNPAYLPYFRGLVQ
;
A
#
# COMPACT_ATOMS: atom_id res chain seq x y z
N MET A 1 4.30 85.00 0.81
CA MET A 1 2.82 84.88 0.74
C MET A 1 2.44 83.65 -0.07
N MET A 2 2.26 82.47 0.57
CA MET A 2 1.72 81.29 -0.12
C MET A 2 1.21 80.20 0.86
N THR A 3 0.43 80.50 1.91
CA THR A 3 0.23 79.49 2.99
C THR A 3 -1.14 79.29 3.63
N SER A 4 -2.19 80.07 3.35
CA SER A 4 -3.53 79.80 3.92
C SER A 4 -4.55 79.23 2.91
N TYR A 5 -4.53 79.69 1.65
CA TYR A 5 -5.50 79.26 0.64
C TYR A 5 -5.26 77.81 0.15
N ARG A 6 -3.99 77.37 0.07
CA ARG A 6 -3.64 75.97 -0.26
C ARG A 6 -4.05 74.98 0.85
N ARG A 7 -3.98 75.36 2.13
CA ARG A 7 -4.38 74.49 3.26
C ARG A 7 -5.88 74.18 3.26
N ARG A 8 -6.75 75.13 2.89
CA ARG A 8 -8.21 74.90 2.80
C ARG A 8 -8.62 74.02 1.61
N LYS A 9 -7.92 74.09 0.47
CA LYS A 9 -8.16 73.17 -0.66
C LYS A 9 -7.67 71.74 -0.40
N LEU A 10 -6.59 71.58 0.36
CA LEU A 10 -6.08 70.26 0.77
C LEU A 10 -6.95 69.59 1.86
N ALA A 11 -7.63 70.37 2.71
CA ALA A 11 -8.50 69.84 3.77
C ALA A 11 -9.71 69.04 3.25
N GLY A 12 -10.30 69.44 2.12
CA GLY A 12 -11.38 68.67 1.48
C GLY A 12 -10.90 67.41 0.76
N GLN A 13 -9.71 67.48 0.16
CA GLN A 13 -9.07 66.34 -0.50
C GLN A 13 -8.65 65.25 0.51
N ALA A 14 -8.16 65.67 1.69
CA ALA A 14 -7.76 64.75 2.76
C ALA A 14 -8.94 63.89 3.25
N VAL A 15 -10.13 64.47 3.39
CA VAL A 15 -11.34 63.74 3.79
C VAL A 15 -11.73 62.70 2.73
N ILE A 16 -11.66 63.06 1.44
CA ILE A 16 -11.98 62.12 0.34
C ILE A 16 -10.98 60.95 0.33
N ILE A 17 -9.68 61.23 0.45
CA ILE A 17 -8.65 60.18 0.51
C ILE A 17 -8.86 59.28 1.73
N PHE A 18 -9.21 59.85 2.88
CA PHE A 18 -9.48 59.08 4.10
C PHE A 18 -10.71 58.17 3.97
N VAL A 19 -11.79 58.66 3.37
CA VAL A 19 -12.99 57.82 3.12
C VAL A 19 -12.67 56.70 2.13
N LEU A 20 -11.95 57.00 1.05
CA LEU A 20 -11.53 56.01 0.07
C LEU A 20 -10.56 54.98 0.65
N SER A 21 -9.64 55.38 1.54
CA SER A 21 -8.72 54.46 2.19
C SER A 21 -9.42 53.56 3.20
N ILE A 22 -10.40 54.06 3.95
CA ILE A 22 -11.24 53.22 4.82
C ILE A 22 -12.02 52.21 3.98
N MET A 23 -12.65 52.62 2.88
CA MET A 23 -13.36 51.71 1.98
C MET A 23 -12.44 50.63 1.39
N ALA A 24 -11.22 51.01 1.01
CA ALA A 24 -10.23 50.06 0.50
C ALA A 24 -9.79 49.06 1.58
N MET A 25 -9.51 49.54 2.79
CA MET A 25 -9.07 48.69 3.90
C MET A 25 -10.18 47.77 4.40
N THR A 26 -11.44 48.23 4.46
CA THR A 26 -12.58 47.37 4.81
C THR A 26 -12.84 46.33 3.72
N GLY A 27 -12.71 46.69 2.44
CA GLY A 27 -12.79 45.74 1.33
C GLY A 27 -11.73 44.63 1.41
N LEU A 28 -10.47 45.00 1.70
CA LEU A 28 -9.39 44.03 1.90
C LEU A 28 -9.62 43.14 3.13
N LEU A 29 -10.14 43.69 4.22
CA LEU A 29 -10.47 42.92 5.42
C LEU A 29 -11.55 41.86 5.13
N VAL A 30 -12.59 42.21 4.37
CA VAL A 30 -13.63 41.25 3.97
C VAL A 30 -13.03 40.09 3.17
N ILE A 31 -12.18 40.40 2.18
CA ILE A 31 -11.50 39.38 1.37
C ILE A 31 -10.61 38.50 2.25
N ALA A 32 -9.87 39.10 3.20
CA ALA A 32 -8.98 38.35 4.08
C ALA A 32 -9.75 37.39 5.01
N VAL A 33 -10.85 37.84 5.61
CA VAL A 33 -11.63 37.05 6.57
C VAL A 33 -12.45 35.98 5.86
N ASP A 34 -13.29 36.36 4.90
CA ASP A 34 -14.15 35.40 4.19
C ASP A 34 -13.32 34.51 3.26
N GLY A 35 -12.34 35.07 2.55
CA GLY A 35 -11.46 34.31 1.66
C GLY A 35 -10.55 33.33 2.41
N GLY A 36 -10.00 33.75 3.56
CA GLY A 36 -9.22 32.88 4.44
C GLY A 36 -10.07 31.72 5.00
N SER A 37 -11.29 32.01 5.42
CA SER A 37 -12.21 31.00 5.97
C SER A 37 -12.66 30.00 4.90
N ILE A 38 -13.01 30.47 3.69
CA ILE A 38 -13.33 29.60 2.54
C ILE A 38 -12.16 28.67 2.20
N TYR A 39 -10.91 29.18 2.27
CA TYR A 39 -9.73 28.38 1.99
C TYR A 39 -9.52 27.26 3.02
N LEU A 40 -9.71 27.56 4.31
CA LEU A 40 -9.63 26.58 5.38
C LEU A 40 -10.73 25.51 5.24
N ASP A 41 -11.96 25.93 4.95
CA ASP A 41 -13.07 25.01 4.74
C ASP A 41 -12.81 24.11 3.53
N LYS A 42 -12.31 24.64 2.42
CA LYS A 42 -11.94 23.83 1.24
C LYS A 42 -10.96 22.71 1.62
N ARG A 43 -9.92 23.00 2.39
CA ARG A 43 -8.95 21.99 2.84
C ARG A 43 -9.59 20.93 3.74
N ARG A 44 -10.48 21.34 4.65
CA ARG A 44 -11.22 20.40 5.51
C ARG A 44 -12.14 19.49 4.70
N LEU A 45 -12.85 20.03 3.71
CA LEU A 45 -13.70 19.26 2.80
C LEU A 45 -12.89 18.26 1.97
N GLN A 46 -11.68 18.63 1.54
CA GLN A 46 -10.75 17.73 0.83
C GLN A 46 -10.32 16.57 1.72
N ASN A 47 -9.77 16.87 2.90
CA ASN A 47 -9.33 15.83 3.83
C ASN A 47 -10.48 14.88 4.22
N ALA A 48 -11.68 15.41 4.44
CA ALA A 48 -12.85 14.60 4.76
C ALA A 48 -13.31 13.73 3.58
N ALA A 49 -13.32 14.27 2.36
CA ALA A 49 -13.68 13.51 1.16
C ALA A 49 -12.67 12.38 0.91
N ASP A 50 -11.37 12.66 1.01
CA ASP A 50 -10.30 11.68 0.79
C ASP A 50 -10.36 10.55 1.83
N ALA A 51 -10.50 10.90 3.11
CA ALA A 51 -10.65 9.92 4.19
C ALA A 51 -11.92 9.07 4.02
N GLY A 52 -13.05 9.71 3.69
CA GLY A 52 -14.32 9.02 3.46
C GLY A 52 -14.29 8.10 2.24
N ALA A 53 -13.70 8.54 1.14
CA ALA A 53 -13.54 7.73 -0.07
C ALA A 53 -12.67 6.50 0.19
N LEU A 54 -11.57 6.69 0.91
CA LEU A 54 -10.65 5.62 1.24
C LEU A 54 -11.27 4.57 2.17
N ALA A 55 -11.89 5.01 3.26
CA ALA A 55 -12.49 4.12 4.24
C ALA A 55 -13.74 3.42 3.70
N GLY A 56 -14.55 4.12 2.90
CA GLY A 56 -15.65 3.52 2.16
C GLY A 56 -15.17 2.49 1.14
N GLY A 57 -14.03 2.74 0.49
CA GLY A 57 -13.41 1.81 -0.44
C GLY A 57 -12.95 0.51 0.22
N ASP A 58 -12.18 0.59 1.31
CA ASP A 58 -11.74 -0.62 2.05
C ASP A 58 -12.93 -1.41 2.63
N ALA A 59 -13.93 -0.72 3.18
CA ALA A 59 -15.14 -1.36 3.68
C ALA A 59 -15.98 -2.00 2.55
N ALA A 60 -15.94 -1.44 1.34
CA ALA A 60 -16.59 -2.01 0.17
C ALA A 60 -15.86 -3.26 -0.38
N GLU A 61 -14.68 -3.62 0.13
CA GLU A 61 -13.92 -4.79 -0.33
C GLU A 61 -13.79 -5.89 0.72
N ASN A 62 -14.12 -5.61 1.98
CA ASN A 62 -13.95 -6.59 3.04
C ASN A 62 -14.91 -7.79 2.84
N PRO A 63 -14.40 -9.04 2.70
CA PRO A 63 -15.25 -10.22 2.45
C PRO A 63 -16.06 -10.65 3.69
N PRO A 64 -17.23 -11.30 3.51
CA PRO A 64 -18.03 -11.30 2.28
C PRO A 64 -18.55 -9.88 2.04
N LEU A 65 -18.69 -9.48 0.76
CA LEU A 65 -19.06 -8.12 0.40
C LEU A 65 -20.22 -7.61 1.26
N GLN A 66 -19.90 -6.68 2.14
CA GLN A 66 -20.90 -6.09 3.00
C GLN A 66 -21.72 -5.12 2.14
N THR A 67 -22.96 -5.51 1.88
CA THR A 67 -24.11 -4.64 1.59
C THR A 67 -23.78 -3.15 1.65
N TYR A 68 -23.96 -2.41 0.55
CA TYR A 68 -23.59 -0.99 0.38
C TYR A 68 -23.72 -0.11 1.63
N TYR A 69 -24.74 -0.33 2.47
CA TYR A 69 -24.93 0.41 3.71
C TYR A 69 -23.70 0.43 4.64
N THR A 70 -22.92 -0.65 4.75
CA THR A 70 -21.76 -0.70 5.66
C THR A 70 -20.61 0.16 5.15
N ALA A 71 -20.29 0.07 3.86
CA ALA A 71 -19.29 0.90 3.20
C ALA A 71 -19.68 2.39 3.30
N HIS A 72 -20.95 2.71 3.06
CA HIS A 72 -21.50 4.04 3.29
C HIS A 72 -21.38 4.50 4.75
N GLN A 73 -21.63 3.61 5.72
CA GLN A 73 -21.54 3.94 7.15
C GLN A 73 -20.10 4.28 7.55
N VAL A 74 -19.13 3.48 7.13
CA VAL A 74 -17.70 3.70 7.43
C VAL A 74 -17.21 5.00 6.78
N ALA A 75 -17.56 5.23 5.51
CA ALA A 75 -17.24 6.49 4.83
C ALA A 75 -17.82 7.71 5.54
N LEU A 76 -19.10 7.66 5.96
CA LEU A 76 -19.70 8.74 6.73
C LEU A 76 -19.01 8.95 8.07
N ASN A 77 -18.60 7.88 8.76
CA ASN A 77 -17.92 7.99 10.03
C ASN A 77 -16.62 8.80 9.91
N GLU A 78 -15.82 8.53 8.88
CA GLU A 78 -14.58 9.28 8.62
C GLU A 78 -14.83 10.72 8.17
N ILE A 79 -15.85 10.96 7.33
CA ILE A 79 -16.24 12.31 6.93
C ILE A 79 -16.64 13.14 8.16
N TYR A 80 -17.47 12.57 9.05
CA TYR A 80 -17.91 13.25 10.27
C TYR A 80 -16.77 13.46 11.26
N HIS A 81 -15.85 12.50 11.39
CA HIS A 81 -14.67 12.66 12.23
C HIS A 81 -13.80 13.85 11.79
N ASN A 82 -13.64 14.03 10.48
CA ASN A 82 -12.84 15.12 9.92
C ASN A 82 -13.54 16.49 9.92
N LEU A 83 -14.87 16.53 9.71
CA LEU A 83 -15.63 17.80 9.63
C LEU A 83 -16.22 18.23 10.97
N PHE A 84 -16.65 17.28 11.80
CA PHE A 84 -17.47 17.52 12.98
C PHE A 84 -17.02 16.60 14.15
N PRO A 85 -15.77 16.74 14.62
CA PRO A 85 -15.23 15.88 15.67
C PRO A 85 -16.11 15.91 16.92
N GLY A 86 -16.47 14.73 17.43
CA GLY A 86 -17.33 14.56 18.61
C GLY A 86 -18.84 14.64 18.34
N THR A 87 -19.27 14.82 17.09
CA THR A 87 -20.70 14.72 16.74
C THR A 87 -21.11 13.29 16.42
N THR A 88 -22.36 12.95 16.73
CA THR A 88 -22.92 11.63 16.41
C THR A 88 -23.17 11.51 14.91
N VAL A 89 -22.65 10.43 14.32
CA VAL A 89 -22.80 10.14 12.90
C VAL A 89 -24.20 9.56 12.64
N PRO A 90 -24.95 10.05 11.63
CA PRO A 90 -26.21 9.44 11.21
C PRO A 90 -26.02 7.99 10.78
N THR A 91 -27.01 7.16 11.05
CA THR A 91 -27.02 5.78 10.59
C THR A 91 -27.48 5.71 9.13
N VAL A 92 -26.73 4.98 8.31
CA VAL A 92 -27.12 4.61 6.95
C VAL A 92 -28.14 3.47 7.04
N PRO A 93 -29.31 3.59 6.40
CA PRO A 93 -30.33 2.54 6.43
C PRO A 93 -29.82 1.21 5.86
N ALA A 94 -30.16 0.11 6.52
CA ALA A 94 -29.94 -1.23 5.98
C ALA A 94 -30.67 -1.36 4.64
N GLY A 95 -29.95 -1.77 3.58
CA GLY A 95 -30.47 -1.81 2.21
C GLY A 95 -30.28 -0.54 1.39
N ALA A 96 -29.47 0.43 1.86
CA ALA A 96 -29.05 1.55 1.04
C ALA A 96 -28.50 1.08 -0.32
N ALA A 97 -28.84 1.81 -1.38
CA ALA A 97 -28.38 1.50 -2.73
C ALA A 97 -26.90 1.86 -2.93
N ALA A 98 -26.37 1.53 -4.11
CA ALA A 98 -25.01 1.86 -4.54
C ALA A 98 -24.67 3.35 -4.43
N THR A 99 -25.66 4.24 -4.57
CA THR A 99 -25.53 5.67 -4.31
C THR A 99 -26.37 6.03 -3.10
N TYR A 100 -25.73 6.64 -2.11
CA TYR A 100 -26.37 7.17 -0.91
C TYR A 100 -26.15 8.68 -0.81
N THR A 101 -27.24 9.44 -0.71
CA THR A 101 -27.19 10.89 -0.51
C THR A 101 -27.80 11.24 0.84
N THR A 102 -27.07 12.02 1.63
CA THR A 102 -27.53 12.50 2.94
C THR A 102 -27.12 13.95 3.15
N THR A 103 -27.77 14.62 4.10
CA THR A 103 -27.49 16.02 4.45
C THR A 103 -27.29 16.19 5.94
N ALA A 104 -26.45 17.15 6.32
CA ALA A 104 -26.24 17.55 7.70
C ALA A 104 -26.49 19.05 7.91
N PHE A 105 -26.65 19.46 9.17
CA PHE A 105 -26.84 20.85 9.59
C PHE A 105 -27.93 21.59 8.80
N SER A 106 -29.10 20.96 8.69
CA SER A 106 -30.28 21.53 8.00
C SER A 106 -30.03 21.86 6.51
N GLY A 107 -29.19 21.08 5.82
CA GLY A 107 -28.92 21.25 4.39
C GLY A 107 -27.69 22.10 4.08
N THR A 108 -26.95 22.54 5.09
CA THR A 108 -25.67 23.25 4.89
C THR A 108 -24.59 22.31 4.34
N TYR A 109 -24.63 21.02 4.69
CA TYR A 109 -23.74 20.01 4.11
C TYR A 109 -24.55 18.94 3.41
N GLN A 110 -24.03 18.46 2.28
CA GLN A 110 -24.56 17.30 1.57
C GLN A 110 -23.41 16.34 1.24
N PHE A 111 -23.63 15.06 1.54
CA PHE A 111 -22.71 13.99 1.21
C PHE A 111 -23.37 13.11 0.14
N VAL A 112 -22.68 12.92 -0.97
CA VAL A 112 -23.07 11.95 -2.01
C VAL A 112 -21.97 10.91 -2.07
N LEU A 113 -22.31 9.72 -1.60
CA LEU A 113 -21.42 8.57 -1.57
C LEU A 113 -21.86 7.59 -2.64
N THR A 114 -20.92 7.00 -3.37
CA THR A 114 -21.22 6.07 -4.45
C THR A 114 -20.19 4.97 -4.52
N ALA A 115 -20.65 3.74 -4.33
CA ALA A 115 -19.86 2.53 -4.58
C ALA A 115 -20.26 1.94 -5.93
N ASN A 116 -19.30 1.86 -6.85
CA ASN A 116 -19.46 1.13 -8.11
C ASN A 116 -18.66 -0.16 -8.04
N VAL A 117 -19.36 -1.25 -7.70
CA VAL A 117 -18.84 -2.62 -7.61
C VAL A 117 -19.23 -3.48 -8.83
N ALA A 118 -19.96 -2.90 -9.79
CA ALA A 118 -20.46 -3.59 -10.98
C ALA A 118 -19.59 -3.38 -12.23
N ASN A 119 -18.53 -2.58 -12.12
CA ASN A 119 -17.67 -2.24 -13.26
C ASN A 119 -16.76 -3.40 -13.63
N LEU A 120 -16.81 -3.89 -14.87
CA LEU A 120 -16.01 -5.04 -15.32
C LEU A 120 -14.48 -4.83 -15.20
N ALA A 121 -14.01 -3.59 -15.22
CA ALA A 121 -12.58 -3.28 -15.17
C ALA A 121 -12.04 -3.04 -13.75
N GLN A 122 -12.71 -2.20 -12.94
CA GLN A 122 -12.22 -1.79 -11.61
C GLN A 122 -13.37 -1.29 -10.72
N ASP A 123 -13.35 -1.71 -9.45
CA ASP A 123 -14.30 -1.24 -8.45
C ASP A 123 -13.83 0.10 -7.85
N THR A 124 -14.77 1.01 -7.66
CA THR A 124 -14.44 2.36 -7.17
C THR A 124 -15.44 2.88 -6.18
N TYR A 125 -14.93 3.64 -5.21
CA TYR A 125 -15.72 4.33 -4.21
C TYR A 125 -15.50 5.83 -4.35
N THR A 126 -16.58 6.59 -4.51
CA THR A 126 -16.55 8.05 -4.65
C THR A 126 -17.24 8.69 -3.47
N ALA A 127 -16.57 9.63 -2.81
CA ALA A 127 -17.17 10.52 -1.81
C ALA A 127 -17.20 11.95 -2.34
N VAL A 128 -18.37 12.56 -2.37
CA VAL A 128 -18.56 13.97 -2.69
C VAL A 128 -19.10 14.68 -1.46
N VAL A 129 -18.40 15.73 -1.05
CA VAL A 129 -18.75 16.57 0.11
C VAL A 129 -19.06 17.97 -0.40
N ASN A 130 -20.33 18.37 -0.30
CA ASN A 130 -20.79 19.71 -0.64
C ASN A 130 -21.06 20.51 0.65
N HIS A 131 -20.73 21.80 0.64
CA HIS A 131 -20.95 22.72 1.75
C HIS A 131 -21.44 24.09 1.25
N ALA A 132 -22.53 24.60 1.84
CA ALA A 132 -23.03 25.95 1.63
C ALA A 132 -22.36 26.92 2.62
N TYR A 133 -21.23 27.50 2.23
CA TYR A 133 -20.51 28.45 3.07
C TYR A 133 -21.21 29.81 3.07
N THR A 134 -21.69 30.28 4.22
CA THR A 134 -22.28 31.60 4.39
C THR A 134 -21.20 32.67 4.61
N PHE A 135 -21.26 33.77 3.86
CA PHE A 135 -20.33 34.89 4.07
C PHE A 135 -20.57 35.55 5.42
N PHE A 136 -19.54 35.95 6.16
CA PHE A 136 -19.74 36.67 7.43
C PHE A 136 -19.43 38.14 7.27
N ALA A 137 -18.28 38.47 6.67
CA ALA A 137 -17.80 39.84 6.57
C ALA A 137 -18.43 40.59 5.38
N ALA A 138 -18.65 39.91 4.25
CA ALA A 138 -19.28 40.51 3.07
C ALA A 138 -20.76 40.88 3.31
N GLN A 139 -21.48 40.09 4.11
CA GLN A 139 -22.87 40.39 4.47
C GLN A 139 -22.99 41.70 5.25
N ALA A 140 -22.05 41.98 6.15
CA ALA A 140 -22.04 43.21 6.95
C ALA A 140 -21.88 44.49 6.09
N LEU A 141 -21.35 44.37 4.87
CA LEU A 141 -21.22 45.46 3.91
C LEU A 141 -22.35 45.51 2.86
N GLY A 142 -23.39 44.67 3.01
CA GLY A 142 -24.55 44.66 2.12
C GLY A 142 -24.37 43.85 0.83
N PHE A 143 -23.34 43.00 0.74
CA PHE A 143 -23.23 42.04 -0.36
C PHE A 143 -24.17 40.84 -0.08
N SER A 144 -25.31 40.75 -0.78
CA SER A 144 -26.38 39.77 -0.45
C SER A 144 -27.16 39.19 -1.63
N SER A 145 -26.47 38.76 -2.71
CA SER A 145 -27.15 38.19 -3.90
C SER A 145 -26.79 36.73 -4.22
N SER A 146 -25.90 36.10 -3.45
CA SER A 146 -25.49 34.72 -3.69
C SER A 146 -26.41 33.73 -2.99
N THR A 147 -26.68 32.61 -3.63
CA THR A 147 -27.42 31.50 -3.04
C THR A 147 -26.71 30.19 -3.35
N CYS A 148 -26.75 29.26 -2.41
CA CYS A 148 -26.32 27.89 -2.63
C CYS A 148 -27.49 26.97 -2.32
N THR A 149 -27.84 26.08 -3.25
CA THR A 149 -28.92 25.11 -3.02
C THR A 149 -28.34 23.71 -2.91
N LEU A 150 -28.53 23.07 -1.77
CA LEU A 150 -28.12 21.70 -1.50
C LEU A 150 -29.34 20.88 -1.08
N ALA A 151 -29.55 19.73 -1.72
CA ALA A 151 -30.68 18.82 -1.48
C ALA A 151 -32.06 19.51 -1.40
N GLY A 152 -32.29 20.54 -2.22
CA GLY A 152 -33.54 21.30 -2.24
C GLY A 152 -33.65 22.42 -1.19
N THR A 153 -32.67 22.56 -0.29
CA THR A 153 -32.58 23.69 0.64
C THR A 153 -31.70 24.78 0.05
N THR A 154 -32.25 25.98 -0.11
CA THR A 154 -31.51 27.15 -0.60
C THR A 154 -31.04 28.02 0.57
N THR A 155 -29.72 28.07 0.75
CA THR A 155 -29.06 28.98 1.71
C THR A 155 -28.74 30.29 1.01
N THR A 156 -29.25 31.39 1.56
CA THR A 156 -28.97 32.75 1.09
C THR A 156 -27.64 33.26 1.60
N ASN A 157 -27.03 34.18 0.86
CA ASN A 157 -25.72 34.75 1.16
C ASN A 157 -24.62 33.69 1.32
N ALA A 158 -24.66 32.68 0.45
CA ALA A 158 -23.77 31.53 0.51
C ALA A 158 -23.17 31.17 -0.85
N ILE A 159 -22.02 30.50 -0.81
CA ILE A 159 -21.37 29.88 -1.97
C ILE A 159 -21.32 28.36 -1.77
N CYS A 160 -21.56 27.61 -2.84
CA CYS A 160 -21.38 26.16 -2.81
C CYS A 160 -19.90 25.80 -2.97
N LEU A 161 -19.34 25.18 -1.95
CA LEU A 161 -18.05 24.52 -2.00
C LEU A 161 -18.30 23.02 -2.25
N GLN A 162 -17.46 22.42 -3.07
CA GLN A 162 -17.51 20.99 -3.35
C GLN A 162 -16.10 20.41 -3.29
N SER A 163 -15.97 19.29 -2.61
CA SER A 163 -14.82 18.39 -2.70
C SER A 163 -15.30 17.04 -3.23
N ARG A 164 -14.49 16.41 -4.07
CA ARG A 164 -14.73 15.07 -4.60
C ARG A 164 -13.44 14.30 -4.46
N ALA A 165 -13.54 13.10 -3.91
CA ALA A 165 -12.48 12.13 -3.86
C ALA A 165 -12.98 10.81 -4.41
N ARG A 166 -12.16 10.14 -5.22
CA ARG A 166 -12.43 8.80 -5.71
C ARG A 166 -11.29 7.89 -5.27
N ALA A 167 -11.63 6.88 -4.47
CA ALA A 167 -10.74 5.77 -4.18
C ALA A 167 -11.01 4.65 -5.20
N LEU A 168 -9.94 4.12 -5.77
CA LEU A 168 -9.98 2.75 -6.27
C LEU A 168 -10.13 1.85 -5.06
N THR A 169 -11.17 1.03 -5.06
CA THR A 169 -11.26 -0.03 -4.06
C THR A 169 -10.20 -1.03 -4.50
N ALA A 170 -9.10 -1.08 -3.75
CA ALA A 170 -7.97 -1.97 -4.00
C ALA A 170 -7.17 -2.18 -2.70
N THR A 171 -7.85 -2.60 -1.63
CA THR A 171 -7.17 -3.23 -0.50
C THR A 171 -6.93 -4.66 -0.90
N TYR A 172 -5.84 -4.92 -1.63
CA TYR A 172 -5.48 -6.26 -2.06
C TYR A 172 -5.20 -7.13 -0.82
N PRO A 173 -6.18 -7.93 -0.36
CA PRO A 173 -6.12 -8.58 0.93
C PRO A 173 -5.39 -9.92 0.78
N PHE A 174 -4.35 -9.94 -0.05
CA PHE A 174 -3.65 -11.15 -0.44
C PHE A 174 -2.33 -11.22 0.30
N ALA A 175 -2.02 -12.40 0.79
CA ALA A 175 -0.68 -12.75 1.24
C ALA A 175 0.27 -12.89 0.04
N LEU A 176 -0.26 -13.28 -1.12
CA LEU A 176 0.52 -13.47 -2.35
C LEU A 176 -0.14 -12.74 -3.54
N ILE A 177 0.62 -11.88 -4.22
CA ILE A 177 0.19 -11.19 -5.44
C ILE A 177 1.20 -11.49 -6.56
N LEU A 178 0.69 -11.98 -7.68
CA LEU A 178 1.47 -12.31 -8.87
C LEU A 178 0.99 -11.46 -10.05
N LEU A 179 1.89 -10.63 -10.59
CA LEU A 179 1.51 -9.53 -11.49
C LEU A 179 1.65 -9.83 -12.98
N ASP A 180 2.22 -10.97 -13.38
CA ASP A 180 2.35 -11.30 -14.81
C ASP A 180 0.98 -11.35 -15.50
N ASP A 181 0.81 -10.49 -16.51
CA ASP A 181 -0.36 -10.39 -17.39
C ASP A 181 0.03 -10.52 -18.88
N GLN A 182 1.25 -10.99 -19.16
CA GLN A 182 1.85 -10.97 -20.49
C GLN A 182 2.20 -12.37 -21.00
N ASN A 183 2.40 -13.33 -20.10
CA ASN A 183 2.86 -14.66 -20.45
C ASN A 183 1.74 -15.71 -20.47
N THR A 184 1.32 -16.10 -21.66
CA THR A 184 0.31 -17.16 -21.86
C THR A 184 0.91 -18.58 -21.92
N GLN A 185 2.24 -18.71 -21.83
CA GLN A 185 2.93 -20.00 -21.98
C GLN A 185 3.27 -20.68 -20.66
N TYR A 186 3.24 -19.95 -19.54
CA TYR A 186 3.63 -20.44 -18.23
C TYR A 186 2.72 -19.89 -17.15
N GLU A 187 2.57 -20.63 -16.06
CA GLU A 187 1.80 -20.20 -14.91
C GLU A 187 2.56 -19.22 -14.02
N ASN A 188 1.89 -18.20 -13.50
CA ASN A 188 2.50 -17.22 -12.60
C ASN A 188 2.90 -17.87 -11.27
N LEU A 189 2.13 -18.87 -10.81
CA LEU A 189 2.53 -19.74 -9.71
C LEU A 189 2.81 -21.14 -10.25
N GLN A 190 4.02 -21.65 -10.01
CA GLN A 190 4.39 -23.02 -10.34
C GLN A 190 4.92 -23.79 -9.13
N MET A 191 4.35 -24.98 -8.89
CA MET A 191 4.81 -25.89 -7.84
C MET A 191 5.21 -27.25 -8.41
N SER A 192 6.51 -27.54 -8.49
CA SER A 192 7.03 -28.74 -9.19
C SER A 192 7.62 -29.82 -8.26
N GLY A 193 7.71 -29.57 -6.95
CA GLY A 193 8.24 -30.53 -5.97
C GLY A 193 7.17 -31.37 -5.30
N SER A 194 7.42 -32.68 -5.10
CA SER A 194 6.46 -33.65 -4.53
C SER A 194 5.96 -33.34 -3.11
N ASN A 195 6.61 -32.44 -2.37
CA ASN A 195 6.15 -31.94 -1.07
C ASN A 195 6.35 -30.42 -0.92
N GLY A 196 6.41 -29.66 -2.02
CA GLY A 196 6.45 -28.20 -1.92
C GLY A 196 5.17 -27.70 -1.28
N LYS A 197 5.24 -26.82 -0.27
CA LYS A 197 4.08 -26.31 0.45
C LYS A 197 3.99 -24.80 0.38
N LEU A 198 2.81 -24.29 0.07
CA LEU A 198 2.44 -22.89 0.27
C LEU A 198 1.33 -22.86 1.32
N ILE A 199 1.63 -22.33 2.48
CA ILE A 199 0.70 -22.18 3.60
C ILE A 199 0.40 -20.70 3.73
N LEU A 200 -0.88 -20.34 3.62
CA LEU A 200 -1.35 -18.97 3.74
C LEU A 200 -2.28 -18.90 4.94
N HIS A 201 -1.81 -18.24 6.00
CA HIS A 201 -2.62 -17.96 7.17
C HIS A 201 -3.30 -16.61 7.04
N ASP A 202 -4.46 -16.55 7.66
CA ASP A 202 -5.34 -15.42 7.58
C ASP A 202 -5.01 -14.35 8.61
N GLY A 203 -5.38 -13.12 8.27
CA GLY A 203 -5.52 -12.00 9.20
C GLY A 203 -6.98 -11.78 9.63
N GLY A 204 -7.84 -12.79 9.50
CA GLY A 204 -9.29 -12.66 9.43
C GLY A 204 -9.80 -12.97 8.02
N THR A 205 -10.79 -12.25 7.46
CA THR A 205 -11.34 -12.50 6.11
C THR A 205 -10.39 -12.21 4.93
N LYS A 206 -9.09 -12.02 5.20
CA LYS A 206 -8.03 -11.57 4.30
C LYS A 206 -6.83 -12.55 4.40
N GLY A 207 -6.09 -12.76 3.33
CA GLY A 207 -4.87 -13.59 3.29
C GLY A 207 -4.78 -14.61 2.15
N GLY A 208 -5.57 -14.46 1.08
CA GLY A 208 -5.54 -15.36 -0.09
C GLY A 208 -4.34 -15.13 -1.01
N ALA A 209 -4.37 -15.76 -2.18
CA ALA A 209 -3.45 -15.47 -3.27
C ALA A 209 -4.18 -14.92 -4.49
N PHE A 210 -3.53 -14.02 -5.21
CA PHE A 210 -4.03 -13.45 -6.45
C PHE A 210 -2.99 -13.54 -7.56
N SER A 211 -3.42 -13.85 -8.78
CA SER A 211 -2.64 -13.81 -10.01
C SER A 211 -3.39 -13.09 -11.11
N ASN A 212 -2.69 -12.20 -11.81
CA ASN A 212 -3.19 -11.52 -13.01
C ASN A 212 -3.49 -12.48 -14.17
N GLU A 213 -2.88 -13.68 -14.20
CA GLU A 213 -3.03 -14.63 -15.30
C GLU A 213 -3.32 -16.04 -14.77
N SER A 214 -2.31 -16.84 -14.41
CA SER A 214 -2.56 -18.25 -14.06
C SER A 214 -1.77 -18.80 -12.87
N MET A 215 -2.31 -19.86 -12.25
CA MET A 215 -1.71 -20.55 -11.11
C MET A 215 -1.83 -22.08 -11.25
N THR A 216 -0.77 -22.81 -10.86
CA THR A 216 -0.77 -24.28 -10.77
C THR A 216 -0.09 -24.79 -9.50
N ALA A 217 -0.78 -25.67 -8.76
CA ALA A 217 -0.22 -26.38 -7.62
C ALA A 217 0.62 -27.61 -8.05
N GLY A 218 0.59 -28.00 -9.33
CA GLY A 218 1.39 -29.10 -9.88
C GLY A 218 1.49 -30.31 -8.94
N ASN A 219 2.72 -30.63 -8.48
CA ASN A 219 2.99 -31.72 -7.53
C ASN A 219 3.13 -31.26 -6.07
N GLY A 220 3.02 -29.96 -5.80
CA GLY A 220 3.08 -29.38 -4.45
C GLY A 220 1.72 -29.45 -3.74
N SER A 221 1.55 -28.68 -2.66
CA SER A 221 0.28 -28.54 -1.95
C SER A 221 0.10 -27.13 -1.41
N ILE A 222 -1.09 -26.57 -1.59
CA ILE A 222 -1.47 -25.27 -1.04
C ILE A 222 -2.35 -25.51 0.19
N TYR A 223 -2.15 -24.75 1.27
CA TYR A 223 -2.92 -24.84 2.50
C TYR A 223 -3.42 -23.45 2.90
N PHE A 224 -4.70 -23.38 3.23
CA PHE A 224 -5.30 -22.24 3.93
C PHE A 224 -5.62 -22.63 5.37
N ASN A 225 -5.58 -21.68 6.29
CA ASN A 225 -5.81 -21.94 7.72
C ASN A 225 -7.14 -22.71 7.96
N PRO A 226 -7.15 -23.86 8.67
CA PRO A 226 -8.32 -24.70 8.87
C PRO A 226 -9.48 -24.11 9.71
N CYS A 227 -9.38 -22.89 10.23
CA CYS A 227 -10.34 -22.35 11.21
C CYS A 227 -11.11 -21.09 10.78
N GLY A 228 -10.97 -20.61 9.53
CA GLY A 228 -11.62 -19.38 9.06
C GLY A 228 -12.27 -19.55 7.69
N GLN A 229 -13.28 -18.73 7.38
CA GLN A 229 -13.82 -18.56 6.03
C GLN A 229 -12.85 -17.76 5.14
N SER A 230 -11.54 -17.97 5.30
CA SER A 230 -10.52 -16.97 5.01
C SER A 230 -9.43 -17.52 4.09
N GLY A 231 -9.13 -16.76 3.04
CA GLY A 231 -8.12 -17.11 2.04
C GLY A 231 -8.69 -17.94 0.89
N ASP A 232 -8.47 -17.47 -0.33
CA ASP A 232 -8.87 -18.13 -1.57
C ASP A 232 -7.73 -18.03 -2.59
N LEU A 233 -7.71 -18.91 -3.58
CA LEU A 233 -6.88 -18.75 -4.77
C LEU A 233 -7.68 -18.03 -5.83
N TRP A 234 -7.14 -16.92 -6.33
CA TRP A 234 -7.73 -16.21 -7.45
C TRP A 234 -6.72 -16.05 -8.58
N ALA A 235 -7.02 -16.66 -9.72
CA ALA A 235 -6.30 -16.48 -10.96
C ALA A 235 -7.29 -16.33 -12.10
N VAL A 236 -6.91 -15.61 -13.17
CA VAL A 236 -7.71 -15.54 -14.40
C VAL A 236 -7.87 -16.94 -15.02
N ASN A 237 -6.88 -17.82 -14.86
CA ASN A 237 -6.91 -19.21 -15.29
C ASN A 237 -6.24 -20.14 -14.26
N GLU A 238 -7.00 -21.07 -13.67
CA GLU A 238 -6.45 -22.14 -12.84
C GLU A 238 -6.16 -23.38 -13.69
N SER A 239 -4.91 -23.84 -13.74
CA SER A 239 -4.57 -25.02 -14.52
C SER A 239 -5.24 -26.28 -13.95
N LEU A 240 -5.61 -27.24 -14.79
CA LEU A 240 -6.05 -28.58 -14.36
C LEU A 240 -4.94 -29.41 -13.68
N GLY A 241 -3.69 -28.95 -13.75
CA GLY A 241 -2.55 -29.59 -13.11
C GLY A 241 -2.58 -29.40 -11.59
N GLY A 242 -2.60 -30.50 -10.83
CA GLY A 242 -2.51 -30.44 -9.37
C GLY A 242 -3.77 -29.97 -8.65
N THR A 243 -4.95 -29.97 -9.31
CA THR A 243 -6.23 -29.52 -8.70
C THR A 243 -6.58 -30.26 -7.41
N ALA A 244 -6.19 -31.54 -7.27
CA ALA A 244 -6.38 -32.30 -6.03
C ALA A 244 -5.49 -31.83 -4.86
N ASN A 245 -4.45 -31.06 -5.16
CA ASN A 245 -3.52 -30.50 -4.19
C ASN A 245 -3.88 -29.05 -3.78
N ILE A 246 -4.97 -28.52 -4.35
CA ILE A 246 -5.58 -27.26 -3.98
C ILE A 246 -6.75 -27.58 -3.04
N PRO A 247 -6.88 -26.90 -1.88
CA PRO A 247 -7.99 -27.11 -0.97
C PRO A 247 -9.34 -26.91 -1.67
N ALA A 248 -10.32 -27.78 -1.39
CA ALA A 248 -11.68 -27.57 -1.85
C ALA A 248 -12.29 -26.36 -1.12
N HIS A 249 -12.42 -25.22 -1.79
CA HIS A 249 -13.00 -24.02 -1.20
C HIS A 249 -14.51 -24.17 -1.00
N THR A 250 -15.01 -23.71 0.14
CA THR A 250 -16.45 -23.57 0.40
C THR A 250 -16.96 -22.24 -0.17
N TRP A 251 -16.87 -22.07 -1.50
CA TRP A 251 -17.39 -20.93 -2.32
C TRP A 251 -16.32 -20.00 -2.93
N GLY A 252 -15.50 -20.53 -3.84
CA GLY A 252 -14.52 -19.75 -4.61
C GLY A 252 -14.18 -20.28 -6.01
N TYR A 253 -14.82 -21.37 -6.45
CA TYR A 253 -14.52 -21.98 -7.76
C TYR A 253 -14.96 -21.08 -8.92
N GLN A 254 -14.04 -20.79 -9.87
CA GLN A 254 -14.19 -21.10 -11.31
C GLN A 254 -13.06 -20.49 -12.18
N GLY A 255 -12.16 -21.35 -12.67
CA GLY A 255 -11.52 -21.22 -13.99
C GLY A 255 -12.32 -22.01 -15.04
N ASP A 256 -12.49 -21.44 -16.23
CA ASP A 256 -13.38 -21.87 -17.32
C ASP A 256 -13.14 -23.31 -17.85
N SER A 257 -14.17 -24.17 -17.81
CA SER A 257 -14.70 -24.86 -19.01
C SER A 257 -15.95 -25.69 -18.70
N LEU A 258 -16.99 -25.45 -19.51
CA LEU A 258 -18.31 -26.11 -19.58
C LEU A 258 -19.39 -25.57 -18.64
N GLY A 259 -20.18 -24.64 -19.17
CA GLY A 259 -21.41 -24.09 -18.59
C GLY A 259 -22.45 -25.15 -18.22
N SER A 260 -22.30 -25.73 -17.04
CA SER A 260 -23.34 -26.45 -16.31
C SER A 260 -23.12 -26.25 -14.81
N TYR A 261 -23.55 -25.08 -14.34
CA TYR A 261 -23.59 -24.70 -12.94
C TYR A 261 -24.48 -25.67 -12.14
N PRO A 262 -24.06 -26.19 -10.98
CA PRO A 262 -25.02 -26.69 -10.01
C PRO A 262 -25.80 -25.47 -9.47
N LEU A 263 -27.12 -25.49 -9.64
CA LEU A 263 -28.02 -24.53 -9.02
C LEU A 263 -27.92 -24.64 -7.49
N CYS A 264 -27.20 -23.72 -6.85
CA CYS A 264 -27.30 -23.48 -5.42
C CYS A 264 -28.54 -22.61 -5.15
N THR A 265 -29.51 -23.20 -4.46
CA THR A 265 -30.74 -22.53 -4.04
C THR A 265 -30.48 -21.54 -2.92
N ILE A 266 -30.69 -20.25 -3.21
CA ILE A 266 -31.03 -19.13 -2.32
C ILE A 266 -30.23 -19.06 -0.99
N ALA A 267 -28.99 -18.58 -1.07
CA ALA A 267 -28.33 -17.81 0.00
C ALA A 267 -27.05 -17.05 -0.43
N THR A 268 -26.64 -17.06 -1.71
CA THR A 268 -25.28 -16.64 -2.10
C THR A 268 -25.27 -15.69 -3.30
N LEU A 269 -25.85 -14.50 -3.14
CA LEU A 269 -25.88 -13.45 -4.16
C LEU A 269 -24.76 -12.38 -4.00
N HIS A 270 -23.73 -12.60 -3.18
CA HIS A 270 -22.79 -11.54 -2.79
C HIS A 270 -21.31 -11.96 -2.70
N THR A 271 -20.77 -12.60 -3.73
CA THR A 271 -19.31 -12.72 -3.91
C THR A 271 -18.93 -12.15 -5.28
N PRO A 272 -18.51 -10.89 -5.41
CA PRO A 272 -17.73 -10.49 -6.56
C PRO A 272 -16.32 -11.04 -6.34
N TYR A 273 -16.14 -12.18 -6.99
CA TYR A 273 -14.93 -12.59 -7.68
C TYR A 273 -14.05 -11.39 -8.11
N PRO A 274 -12.72 -11.51 -8.11
CA PRO A 274 -11.97 -10.71 -9.06
C PRO A 274 -12.49 -11.05 -10.45
N LYS A 275 -12.88 -10.00 -11.17
CA LYS A 275 -13.48 -10.16 -12.50
C LYS A 275 -12.38 -10.72 -13.40
N PRO A 276 -12.69 -11.58 -14.38
CA PRO A 276 -11.68 -12.17 -15.27
C PRO A 276 -10.91 -11.14 -16.11
N THR A 277 -11.31 -9.87 -16.07
CA THR A 277 -10.65 -8.71 -16.70
C THR A 277 -9.95 -7.77 -15.71
N VAL A 278 -10.02 -8.03 -14.40
CA VAL A 278 -9.36 -7.22 -13.38
C VAL A 278 -7.93 -7.71 -13.26
N HIS A 279 -7.01 -6.91 -13.79
CA HIS A 279 -5.59 -7.02 -13.44
C HIS A 279 -5.28 -6.03 -12.34
N ILE A 280 -4.55 -6.47 -11.33
CA ILE A 280 -3.88 -5.59 -10.38
C ILE A 280 -2.82 -4.82 -11.18
N PRO A 281 -2.96 -3.50 -11.33
CA PRO A 281 -1.93 -2.70 -11.97
C PRO A 281 -0.68 -2.73 -11.11
N PHE A 282 0.47 -2.53 -11.75
CA PHE A 282 1.75 -2.42 -11.06
C PHE A 282 1.66 -1.39 -9.91
N PRO A 283 1.80 -1.82 -8.65
CA PRO A 283 1.81 -0.90 -7.52
C PRO A 283 3.04 0.01 -7.64
N SER A 284 2.90 1.31 -7.38
CA SER A 284 4.06 2.22 -7.33
C SER A 284 4.38 2.52 -5.87
N TYR A 285 5.44 1.91 -5.33
CA TYR A 285 5.96 2.31 -4.02
C TYR A 285 7.05 3.37 -4.19
N PRO A 286 7.01 4.46 -3.41
CA PRO A 286 8.10 5.42 -3.42
C PRO A 286 9.35 4.79 -2.81
N GLU A 287 10.43 4.79 -3.58
CA GLU A 287 11.75 4.35 -3.17
C GLU A 287 12.24 5.19 -1.98
N PRO A 288 12.61 4.58 -0.84
CA PRO A 288 13.12 5.32 0.29
C PRO A 288 14.54 5.82 -0.01
N PRO A 289 14.85 7.10 0.27
CA PRO A 289 16.18 7.65 -0.01
C PRO A 289 17.24 6.99 0.89
N VAL A 290 18.37 6.59 0.30
CA VAL A 290 19.52 6.08 1.05
C VAL A 290 20.25 7.22 1.75
N THR A 291 20.31 7.16 3.07
CA THR A 291 21.04 8.11 3.92
C THR A 291 22.22 7.40 4.59
N GLY A 292 23.28 7.12 3.83
CA GLY A 292 24.47 6.45 4.37
C GLY A 292 25.67 6.46 3.41
N PRO A 293 26.88 6.17 3.91
CA PRO A 293 28.10 6.09 3.09
C PRO A 293 28.06 4.93 2.10
N THR A 294 28.92 5.01 1.07
CA THR A 294 29.11 3.92 0.10
C THR A 294 30.28 3.03 0.50
N TYR A 295 30.02 1.73 0.64
CA TYR A 295 31.00 0.68 0.87
C TYR A 295 31.27 -0.09 -0.43
N THR A 296 32.52 -0.11 -0.88
CA THR A 296 32.87 -0.61 -2.22
C THR A 296 33.55 -1.97 -2.25
N LEU A 297 34.06 -2.45 -1.12
CA LEU A 297 34.77 -3.71 -1.05
C LEU A 297 33.78 -4.88 -0.93
N PRO A 298 34.07 -6.05 -1.53
CA PRO A 298 33.34 -7.27 -1.20
C PRO A 298 33.51 -7.61 0.28
N LEU A 299 32.41 -7.99 0.94
CA LEU A 299 32.42 -8.41 2.33
C LEU A 299 32.23 -9.94 2.38
N THR A 300 33.17 -10.66 2.99
CA THR A 300 33.01 -12.09 3.27
C THR A 300 32.92 -12.30 4.78
N ALA A 301 31.72 -12.62 5.26
CA ALA A 301 31.51 -13.04 6.64
C ALA A 301 31.83 -14.54 6.76
N SER A 302 32.85 -14.87 7.57
CA SER A 302 33.30 -16.23 7.78
C SER A 302 33.74 -16.41 9.24
N GLY A 303 32.80 -16.88 10.07
CA GLY A 303 32.96 -17.05 11.50
C GLY A 303 32.90 -15.73 12.27
N GLY A 304 32.17 -15.71 13.39
CA GLY A 304 32.05 -14.53 14.25
C GLY A 304 30.95 -13.54 13.81
N THR A 305 30.89 -12.40 14.50
CA THR A 305 29.79 -11.43 14.36
C THR A 305 30.24 -10.14 13.67
N TYR A 306 29.53 -9.76 12.62
CA TYR A 306 29.76 -8.56 11.81
C TYR A 306 28.58 -7.60 11.98
N TYR A 307 28.85 -6.31 12.12
CA TYR A 307 27.86 -5.27 12.33
C TYR A 307 27.84 -4.32 11.15
N LEU A 308 26.75 -4.28 10.40
CA LEU A 308 26.59 -3.47 9.21
C LEU A 308 25.71 -2.26 9.53
N CYS A 309 26.12 -1.11 9.02
CA CYS A 309 25.35 0.13 9.10
C CYS A 309 24.72 0.47 7.74
N PRO A 310 23.59 1.21 7.72
CA PRO A 310 22.88 1.53 6.48
C PRO A 310 23.71 2.38 5.52
N GLY A 311 23.42 2.27 4.23
CA GLY A 311 24.15 2.91 3.15
C GLY A 311 24.15 2.10 1.87
N THR A 312 25.00 2.49 0.92
CA THR A 312 25.13 1.83 -0.38
C THR A 312 26.27 0.82 -0.35
N TYR A 313 26.05 -0.39 -0.86
CA TYR A 313 27.01 -1.47 -0.92
C TYR A 313 27.20 -1.89 -2.37
N SER A 314 28.37 -1.59 -2.94
CA SER A 314 28.69 -1.97 -4.33
C SER A 314 29.57 -3.21 -4.44
N GLY A 315 29.98 -3.79 -3.31
CA GLY A 315 30.60 -5.11 -3.23
C GLY A 315 29.59 -6.17 -2.76
N THR A 316 29.78 -7.42 -3.20
CA THR A 316 28.94 -8.54 -2.77
C THR A 316 29.08 -8.80 -1.27
N LEU A 317 27.96 -8.95 -0.58
CA LEU A 317 27.91 -9.55 0.76
C LEU A 317 27.88 -11.07 0.62
N SER A 318 29.01 -11.73 0.87
CA SER A 318 29.12 -13.19 0.88
C SER A 318 29.15 -13.69 2.31
N GLU A 319 28.33 -14.70 2.59
CA GLU A 319 28.34 -15.42 3.86
C GLU A 319 28.51 -16.91 3.53
N SER A 320 29.45 -17.57 4.20
CA SER A 320 29.85 -18.94 3.83
C SER A 320 30.01 -19.93 4.98
N SER A 321 29.77 -19.54 6.24
CA SER A 321 29.98 -20.45 7.37
C SER A 321 28.88 -20.42 8.42
N GLY A 322 28.40 -21.60 8.81
CA GLY A 322 27.33 -21.78 9.80
C GLY A 322 27.49 -21.02 11.13
N GLY A 323 28.73 -20.66 11.50
CA GLY A 323 29.04 -19.90 12.72
C GLY A 323 29.18 -18.39 12.54
N SER A 324 28.89 -17.83 11.38
CA SER A 324 28.92 -16.38 11.17
C SER A 324 27.55 -15.75 11.47
N THR A 325 27.55 -14.52 11.97
CA THR A 325 26.34 -13.72 12.18
C THR A 325 26.55 -12.30 11.68
N VAL A 326 25.70 -11.84 10.78
CA VAL A 326 25.70 -10.49 10.25
C VAL A 326 24.49 -9.76 10.85
N ILE A 327 24.76 -8.70 11.59
CA ILE A 327 23.76 -7.88 12.28
C ILE A 327 23.65 -6.55 11.55
N MET A 328 22.48 -6.25 11.01
CA MET A 328 22.21 -5.05 10.24
C MET A 328 21.47 -4.04 11.10
N TYR A 329 22.07 -2.88 11.32
CA TYR A 329 21.43 -1.78 12.04
C TYR A 329 20.27 -1.17 11.25
N PRO A 330 19.30 -0.51 11.92
CA PRO A 330 18.13 0.10 11.28
C PRO A 330 18.51 1.13 10.23
N GLY A 331 17.83 1.10 9.08
CA GLY A 331 18.01 2.05 7.98
C GLY A 331 17.77 1.45 6.60
N VAL A 332 18.22 2.17 5.57
CA VAL A 332 18.11 1.77 4.15
C VAL A 332 19.44 1.18 3.69
N TYR A 333 19.41 -0.05 3.16
CA TYR A 333 20.57 -0.71 2.57
C TYR A 333 20.35 -0.87 1.08
N ARG A 334 21.17 -0.20 0.26
CA ARG A 334 21.11 -0.36 -1.20
C ARG A 334 22.27 -1.20 -1.68
N PHE A 335 21.99 -2.32 -2.31
CA PHE A 335 23.01 -3.13 -2.96
C PHE A 335 23.00 -2.88 -4.47
N THR A 336 24.16 -2.52 -5.01
CA THR A 336 24.36 -2.22 -6.43
C THR A 336 25.33 -3.18 -7.11
N ALA A 337 25.88 -4.14 -6.35
CA ALA A 337 26.73 -5.18 -6.89
C ALA A 337 25.91 -6.14 -7.78
N PRO A 338 26.48 -6.70 -8.87
CA PRO A 338 25.76 -7.67 -9.69
C PRO A 338 25.26 -8.89 -8.91
N ILE A 339 26.04 -9.31 -7.91
CA ILE A 339 25.56 -10.21 -6.86
C ILE A 339 25.53 -9.36 -5.59
N ALA A 340 24.34 -8.93 -5.18
CA ALA A 340 24.11 -8.15 -3.98
C ALA A 340 24.47 -8.95 -2.71
N MET A 341 23.87 -10.14 -2.55
CA MET A 341 24.17 -11.05 -1.45
C MET A 341 24.20 -12.51 -1.89
N SER A 342 25.13 -13.27 -1.32
CA SER A 342 25.26 -14.71 -1.53
C SER A 342 25.53 -15.40 -0.19
N LEU A 343 24.50 -16.01 0.36
CA LEU A 343 24.53 -16.71 1.65
C LEU A 343 24.55 -18.23 1.41
N SER A 344 25.46 -18.93 2.07
CA SER A 344 25.56 -20.39 2.04
C SER A 344 25.65 -21.05 3.42
N GLY A 345 25.69 -20.24 4.49
CA GLY A 345 25.55 -20.64 5.88
C GLY A 345 25.07 -19.49 6.78
N GLY A 346 25.47 -19.50 8.05
CA GLY A 346 25.36 -18.37 8.96
C GLY A 346 23.96 -17.80 9.23
N THR A 347 23.94 -16.61 9.83
CA THR A 347 22.72 -15.85 10.17
C THR A 347 22.84 -14.40 9.72
N LEU A 348 21.83 -13.89 9.02
CA LEU A 348 21.68 -12.48 8.70
C LEU A 348 20.42 -11.95 9.39
N LYS A 349 20.55 -10.93 10.25
CA LYS A 349 19.43 -10.42 11.05
C LYS A 349 19.44 -8.91 11.26
N ASN A 350 18.29 -8.32 11.58
CA ASN A 350 18.22 -6.97 12.15
C ASN A 350 18.97 -6.90 13.49
N ALA A 351 19.48 -5.71 13.80
CA ALA A 351 19.87 -5.35 15.15
C ALA A 351 18.65 -5.33 16.09
N THR A 352 18.85 -5.86 17.29
CA THR A 352 17.91 -5.79 18.41
C THR A 352 18.42 -4.77 19.44
N ALA A 353 17.62 -4.43 20.44
CA ALA A 353 18.07 -3.55 21.52
C ALA A 353 19.32 -4.07 22.26
N PHE A 354 19.56 -5.38 22.27
CA PHE A 354 20.75 -6.00 22.86
C PHE A 354 22.02 -5.82 22.02
N ASP A 355 21.88 -5.45 20.75
CA ASP A 355 23.02 -5.23 19.86
C ASP A 355 23.55 -3.78 19.98
N TYR A 356 22.95 -2.95 20.84
CA TYR A 356 23.37 -1.59 21.14
C TYR A 356 23.97 -1.42 22.55
N PRO A 357 25.10 -0.71 22.71
CA PRO A 357 26.07 -0.41 21.66
C PRO A 357 26.80 -1.70 21.22
N PRO A 358 27.44 -1.71 20.03
CA PRO A 358 28.24 -2.85 19.61
C PRO A 358 29.37 -3.13 20.62
N PRO A 359 29.79 -4.40 20.81
CA PRO A 359 30.94 -4.74 21.65
C PRO A 359 32.22 -4.01 21.23
N GLY A 360 33.15 -3.77 22.16
CA GLY A 360 34.39 -3.04 21.88
C GLY A 360 35.31 -3.69 20.83
N ALA A 361 35.18 -5.00 20.60
CA ALA A 361 35.91 -5.76 19.57
C ALA A 361 35.04 -6.09 18.34
N ALA A 362 33.93 -5.37 18.13
CA ALA A 362 33.02 -5.61 17.02
C ALA A 362 33.67 -5.28 15.66
N VAL A 363 33.39 -6.10 14.66
CA VAL A 363 33.73 -5.80 13.26
C VAL A 363 32.63 -4.92 12.68
N LEU A 364 32.87 -3.60 12.66
CA LEU A 364 31.93 -2.61 12.14
C LEU A 364 32.18 -2.35 10.65
N ILE A 365 31.13 -2.44 9.85
CA ILE A 365 31.16 -2.24 8.40
C ILE A 365 30.26 -1.06 8.04
N ASN A 366 30.83 -0.11 7.29
CA ASN A 366 30.15 1.08 6.79
C ASN A 366 29.50 1.98 7.88
N CYS A 367 30.03 1.95 9.11
CA CYS A 367 29.44 2.63 10.27
C CYS A 367 29.99 4.04 10.55
N THR A 368 30.74 4.63 9.63
CA THR A 368 31.28 5.98 9.80
C THR A 368 30.15 7.00 9.93
N GLY A 369 30.07 7.69 11.06
CA GLY A 369 29.02 8.68 11.34
C GLY A 369 27.69 8.08 11.82
N TYR A 370 27.59 6.76 11.99
CA TYR A 370 26.40 6.13 12.56
C TYR A 370 26.37 6.31 14.09
N SER A 371 25.23 6.76 14.63
CA SER A 371 25.06 6.88 16.08
C SER A 371 24.48 5.60 16.70
N PHE A 372 25.18 5.05 17.68
CA PHE A 372 24.72 3.90 18.47
C PHE A 372 23.99 4.30 19.76
N SER A 373 23.72 5.59 19.97
CA SER A 373 23.03 6.08 21.17
C SER A 373 22.19 7.33 20.89
N PRO A 374 20.96 7.42 21.41
CA PRO A 374 20.23 6.37 22.13
C PRO A 374 19.80 5.23 21.19
N VAL A 375 19.39 4.08 21.77
CA VAL A 375 18.82 2.97 20.99
C VAL A 375 17.56 3.47 20.26
N PRO A 376 17.46 3.32 18.93
CA PRO A 376 16.26 3.72 18.20
C PRO A 376 15.03 2.95 18.67
N THR A 377 13.88 3.62 18.73
CA THR A 377 12.59 2.99 19.04
C THR A 377 12.10 2.08 17.90
N ASP A 378 12.51 2.39 16.68
CA ASP A 378 12.25 1.62 15.48
C ASP A 378 13.55 0.97 15.01
N LEU A 379 13.57 -0.36 15.09
CA LEU A 379 14.72 -1.18 14.72
C LEU A 379 14.57 -1.82 13.33
N GLY A 380 13.56 -1.40 12.57
CA GLY A 380 13.30 -1.91 11.23
C GLY A 380 14.31 -1.42 10.21
N LEU A 381 14.46 -2.19 9.14
CA LEU A 381 15.30 -1.83 8.00
C LEU A 381 14.58 -2.19 6.69
N ILE A 382 15.10 -1.66 5.60
CA ILE A 382 14.74 -2.06 4.25
C ILE A 382 16.02 -2.40 3.48
N ILE A 383 15.97 -3.51 2.74
CA ILE A 383 17.01 -3.91 1.81
C ILE A 383 16.50 -3.66 0.40
N GLU A 384 17.24 -2.86 -0.33
CA GLU A 384 17.01 -2.52 -1.72
C GLU A 384 18.06 -3.20 -2.58
N MET A 385 17.61 -3.84 -3.64
CA MET A 385 18.45 -4.56 -4.58
C MET A 385 18.15 -4.08 -5.99
N HIS A 386 19.21 -3.76 -6.72
CA HIS A 386 19.12 -3.40 -8.13
C HIS A 386 19.65 -4.56 -8.99
N PRO A 387 18.80 -5.17 -9.84
CA PRO A 387 19.24 -6.24 -10.70
C PRO A 387 20.28 -5.71 -11.69
N PRO A 388 21.46 -6.34 -11.84
CA PRO A 388 22.43 -5.92 -12.85
C PRO A 388 21.98 -6.25 -14.28
N ASP A 389 21.25 -7.35 -14.43
CA ASP A 389 20.84 -7.97 -15.68
C ASP A 389 19.75 -9.02 -15.40
N CYS A 390 19.22 -9.63 -16.47
CA CYS A 390 18.11 -10.59 -16.42
C CYS A 390 18.47 -12.03 -16.04
N THR A 391 19.74 -12.32 -15.79
CA THR A 391 20.28 -13.69 -15.66
C THR A 391 21.03 -13.91 -14.36
N THR A 392 21.47 -12.84 -13.71
CA THR A 392 22.27 -12.89 -12.50
C THR A 392 21.37 -12.76 -11.28
N ASN A 393 21.37 -13.79 -10.42
CA ASN A 393 20.66 -13.68 -9.15
C ASN A 393 21.44 -12.76 -8.22
N GLY A 394 20.90 -11.57 -7.97
CA GLY A 394 21.43 -10.59 -7.02
C GLY A 394 21.38 -11.10 -5.58
N PHE A 395 20.39 -11.92 -5.23
CA PHE A 395 20.14 -12.43 -3.90
C PHE A 395 20.04 -13.96 -3.87
N LYS A 396 21.13 -14.59 -3.45
CA LYS A 396 21.23 -16.04 -3.34
C LYS A 396 21.31 -16.43 -1.88
N VAL A 397 20.46 -17.36 -1.47
CA VAL A 397 20.50 -17.97 -0.14
C VAL A 397 20.43 -19.47 -0.31
N SER A 398 21.39 -20.18 0.28
CA SER A 398 21.56 -21.62 0.11
C SER A 398 22.09 -22.26 1.41
N GLY A 399 22.24 -23.58 1.42
CA GLY A 399 22.79 -24.27 2.60
C GLY A 399 21.87 -24.16 3.83
N THR A 400 22.43 -23.94 5.01
CA THR A 400 21.68 -23.81 6.28
C THR A 400 21.63 -22.37 6.79
N SER A 401 21.52 -21.40 5.87
CA SER A 401 21.43 -19.97 6.20
C SER A 401 20.15 -19.61 6.94
N ASN A 402 20.24 -18.67 7.89
CA ASN A 402 19.09 -18.14 8.62
C ASN A 402 18.93 -16.64 8.34
N LEU A 403 17.76 -16.21 7.89
CA LEU A 403 17.44 -14.81 7.66
C LEU A 403 16.34 -14.37 8.62
N ASN A 404 16.55 -13.27 9.34
CA ASN A 404 15.54 -12.75 10.27
C ASN A 404 15.42 -11.22 10.16
N PHE A 405 14.36 -10.77 9.51
CA PHE A 405 14.18 -9.37 9.21
C PHE A 405 12.88 -8.81 9.76
N ARG A 406 12.97 -7.58 10.28
CA ARG A 406 11.80 -6.79 10.68
C ARG A 406 11.73 -5.51 9.86
N PRO A 407 10.56 -5.19 9.31
CA PRO A 407 10.40 -4.00 8.49
C PRO A 407 10.24 -2.79 9.40
N SER A 408 10.36 -1.60 8.82
CA SER A 408 10.04 -0.35 9.50
C SER A 408 8.78 0.28 8.91
N PRO A 409 7.87 0.82 9.76
CA PRO A 409 6.76 1.65 9.30
C PRO A 409 7.20 2.90 8.51
N LYS A 410 8.44 3.37 8.71
CA LYS A 410 9.02 4.49 7.94
C LYS A 410 9.24 4.12 6.47
N TYR A 411 9.43 2.85 6.18
CA TYR A 411 9.69 2.31 4.84
C TYR A 411 8.49 1.49 4.34
N ASN A 412 7.27 1.93 4.68
CA ASN A 412 6.02 1.28 4.31
C ASN A 412 5.94 -0.20 4.73
N ASN A 413 6.60 -0.60 5.81
CA ASN A 413 6.70 -2.01 6.20
C ASN A 413 7.24 -2.96 5.11
N ILE A 414 8.07 -2.46 4.18
CA ILE A 414 8.75 -3.27 3.17
C ILE A 414 10.10 -3.71 3.75
N SER A 415 10.38 -5.02 3.74
CA SER A 415 11.67 -5.56 4.17
C SER A 415 12.63 -5.74 3.00
N PHE A 416 12.11 -6.20 1.87
CA PHE A 416 12.88 -6.39 0.64
C PHE A 416 12.20 -5.63 -0.49
N TYR A 417 12.97 -4.79 -1.17
CA TYR A 417 12.56 -4.02 -2.33
C TYR A 417 13.49 -4.35 -3.49
N ILE A 418 12.94 -4.97 -4.52
CA ILE A 418 13.65 -5.27 -5.75
C ILE A 418 13.28 -4.20 -6.77
N GLU A 419 14.27 -3.46 -7.23
CA GLU A 419 14.08 -2.44 -8.25
C GLU A 419 13.73 -3.09 -9.60
N THR A 420 12.89 -2.41 -10.39
CA THR A 420 12.51 -2.92 -11.72
C THR A 420 13.63 -2.70 -12.73
N ALA A 421 14.00 -3.75 -13.47
CA ALA A 421 14.95 -3.70 -14.58
C ALA A 421 14.34 -3.10 -15.88
N GLY A 422 13.75 -1.90 -15.81
CA GLY A 422 13.17 -1.20 -16.96
C GLY A 422 11.71 -0.74 -16.76
N ALA A 423 11.10 -0.20 -17.81
CA ALA A 423 9.73 0.32 -17.77
C ALA A 423 8.69 -0.74 -18.20
N TYR A 424 7.49 -0.66 -17.61
CA TYR A 424 6.31 -1.42 -18.02
C TYR A 424 5.69 -0.87 -19.33
N PRO A 425 5.12 -1.70 -20.23
CA PRO A 425 5.03 -3.17 -20.21
C PRO A 425 6.32 -3.86 -20.65
N GLY A 426 6.56 -5.06 -20.13
CA GLY A 426 7.72 -5.88 -20.48
C GLY A 426 8.99 -5.48 -19.76
N PHE A 427 8.92 -5.19 -18.44
CA PHE A 427 10.07 -5.01 -17.53
C PHE A 427 11.22 -5.87 -18.05
N GLY A 428 12.41 -5.30 -18.30
CA GLY A 428 13.38 -5.83 -19.28
C GLY A 428 13.76 -7.31 -19.14
N CYS A 429 13.48 -7.91 -17.99
CA CYS A 429 13.75 -9.30 -17.65
C CYS A 429 12.50 -10.20 -17.55
N SER A 430 11.29 -9.65 -17.50
CA SER A 430 10.00 -10.35 -17.39
C SER A 430 9.57 -11.11 -18.66
N SER A 431 10.10 -10.76 -19.84
CA SER A 431 9.57 -11.23 -21.14
C SER A 431 10.42 -12.29 -21.87
N SER A 432 11.64 -12.59 -21.38
CA SER A 432 12.63 -13.37 -22.15
C SER A 432 12.83 -14.82 -21.69
N ILE A 433 12.31 -15.21 -20.52
CA ILE A 433 12.44 -16.57 -19.98
C ILE A 433 11.18 -16.90 -19.16
N PRO A 434 10.67 -18.14 -19.14
CA PRO A 434 9.73 -18.67 -18.12
C PRO A 434 10.09 -18.38 -16.65
N ALA A 435 11.24 -17.77 -16.41
CA ALA A 435 11.94 -17.69 -15.16
C ALA A 435 12.52 -16.28 -14.89
N GLY A 436 12.25 -15.28 -15.73
CA GLY A 436 12.48 -13.84 -15.43
C GLY A 436 13.92 -13.48 -15.08
N THR A 437 14.14 -12.27 -14.51
CA THR A 437 15.28 -12.09 -13.60
C THR A 437 15.11 -13.08 -12.47
N HIS A 438 16.22 -13.68 -12.05
CA HIS A 438 16.23 -14.53 -10.88
C HIS A 438 16.78 -13.76 -9.69
N GLU A 439 16.38 -12.51 -9.43
CA GLU A 439 17.10 -11.76 -8.40
C GLU A 439 17.01 -12.47 -7.06
N VAL A 440 15.87 -13.09 -6.76
CA VAL A 440 15.66 -13.86 -5.54
C VAL A 440 15.72 -15.36 -5.79
N ASN A 441 16.74 -16.01 -5.22
CA ASN A 441 16.89 -17.45 -5.25
C ASN A 441 17.21 -18.03 -3.87
N PHE A 442 16.23 -18.76 -3.33
CA PHE A 442 16.37 -19.53 -2.11
C PHE A 442 16.47 -21.01 -2.43
N THR A 443 17.59 -21.63 -2.04
CA THR A 443 17.81 -23.06 -2.19
C THR A 443 18.35 -23.74 -0.94
N GLY A 444 18.48 -25.07 -0.96
CA GLY A 444 19.03 -25.82 0.18
C GLY A 444 18.08 -25.89 1.37
N GLN A 445 18.60 -25.80 2.59
CA GLN A 445 17.87 -25.87 3.86
C GLN A 445 17.81 -24.49 4.56
N ALA A 446 17.73 -23.41 3.78
CA ALA A 446 17.66 -22.07 4.32
C ALA A 446 16.38 -21.87 5.14
N ASN A 447 16.48 -21.14 6.25
CA ASN A 447 15.36 -20.76 7.10
C ASN A 447 15.12 -19.24 6.97
N LEU A 448 13.91 -18.87 6.57
CA LEU A 448 13.52 -17.48 6.38
C LEU A 448 12.50 -17.09 7.45
N ASN A 449 12.76 -15.99 8.15
CA ASN A 449 11.83 -15.35 9.06
C ASN A 449 11.70 -13.87 8.69
N ILE A 450 10.86 -13.55 7.72
CA ILE A 450 10.75 -12.20 7.16
C ILE A 450 9.39 -11.63 7.53
N TYR A 451 9.40 -10.53 8.29
CA TYR A 451 8.20 -9.76 8.57
C TYR A 451 8.08 -8.64 7.52
N GLY A 452 6.86 -8.22 7.20
CA GLY A 452 6.60 -7.16 6.22
C GLY A 452 6.47 -7.66 4.78
N ALA A 453 6.51 -6.74 3.82
CA ALA A 453 6.39 -7.10 2.40
C ALA A 453 7.73 -7.47 1.76
N PHE A 454 7.70 -8.54 0.96
CA PHE A 454 8.68 -8.83 -0.07
C PHE A 454 8.17 -8.26 -1.39
N TYR A 455 8.78 -7.19 -1.85
CA TYR A 455 8.31 -6.41 -2.98
C TYR A 455 9.25 -6.51 -4.18
N GLY A 456 8.86 -7.30 -5.19
CA GLY A 456 9.59 -7.50 -6.43
C GLY A 456 8.66 -7.57 -7.63
N PRO A 457 7.93 -6.49 -7.94
CA PRO A 457 6.78 -6.52 -8.85
C PRO A 457 7.11 -6.76 -10.32
N GLY A 458 8.38 -6.61 -10.71
CA GLY A 458 8.88 -6.91 -12.06
C GLY A 458 9.88 -8.07 -12.07
N ASP A 459 9.96 -8.84 -10.98
CA ASP A 459 10.96 -9.88 -10.77
C ASP A 459 10.35 -11.23 -10.39
N ASN A 460 11.05 -12.32 -10.71
CA ASN A 460 10.62 -13.68 -10.40
C ASN A 460 11.27 -14.19 -9.12
N MET A 461 10.46 -14.82 -8.26
CA MET A 461 10.94 -15.36 -6.99
C MET A 461 11.01 -16.89 -7.02
N PHE A 462 12.17 -17.43 -6.64
CA PHE A 462 12.43 -18.87 -6.65
C PHE A 462 12.69 -19.41 -5.25
N PHE A 463 11.83 -20.31 -4.78
CA PHE A 463 11.91 -20.95 -3.47
C PHE A 463 12.01 -22.47 -3.62
N CYS A 464 13.23 -22.99 -3.67
CA CYS A 464 13.49 -24.36 -4.08
C CYS A 464 14.51 -25.10 -3.24
N GLY A 465 14.07 -26.02 -2.41
CA GLY A 465 14.98 -26.77 -1.55
C GLY A 465 14.22 -27.59 -0.53
N ASN A 466 14.82 -27.81 0.63
CA ASN A 466 14.18 -28.36 1.82
C ASN A 466 14.05 -27.30 2.94
N GLY A 467 14.26 -26.03 2.60
CA GLY A 467 14.17 -24.90 3.52
C GLY A 467 12.72 -24.59 3.89
N ALA A 468 12.56 -23.92 5.03
CA ALA A 468 11.27 -23.42 5.50
C ALA A 468 11.35 -21.90 5.58
N GLY A 469 10.45 -21.20 4.90
CA GLY A 469 10.20 -19.79 5.08
C GLY A 469 8.94 -19.61 5.91
N TYR A 470 9.06 -18.85 6.98
CA TYR A 470 7.96 -18.33 7.79
C TYR A 470 7.96 -16.81 7.64
N GLY A 471 6.81 -16.21 7.37
CA GLY A 471 6.69 -14.78 7.22
C GLY A 471 5.42 -14.27 7.88
N VAL A 472 5.46 -13.02 8.35
CA VAL A 472 4.23 -12.27 8.67
C VAL A 472 4.22 -11.09 7.73
N GLY A 473 3.54 -11.24 6.60
CA GLY A 473 3.86 -10.42 5.44
C GLY A 473 3.00 -10.63 4.21
N GLN A 474 3.51 -10.07 3.11
CA GLN A 474 2.94 -10.20 1.78
C GLN A 474 4.07 -10.31 0.77
N ILE A 475 3.88 -11.19 -0.21
CA ILE A 475 4.79 -11.34 -1.35
C ILE A 475 4.11 -10.71 -2.57
N VAL A 476 4.81 -9.77 -3.22
CA VAL A 476 4.42 -9.19 -4.51
C VAL A 476 5.52 -9.51 -5.50
N ALA A 477 5.22 -10.36 -6.49
CA ALA A 477 6.18 -10.81 -7.49
C ALA A 477 5.59 -10.73 -8.91
N TRP A 478 6.44 -10.82 -9.93
CA TRP A 478 5.98 -11.03 -11.30
C TRP A 478 5.46 -12.47 -11.46
N THR A 479 6.31 -13.45 -11.17
CA THR A 479 5.93 -14.87 -10.99
C THR A 479 6.66 -15.49 -9.80
N MET A 480 6.18 -16.64 -9.32
CA MET A 480 6.79 -17.38 -8.22
C MET A 480 6.84 -18.87 -8.52
N GLN A 481 7.99 -19.49 -8.23
CA GLN A 481 8.17 -20.93 -8.31
C GLN A 481 8.56 -21.52 -6.94
N ILE A 482 7.84 -22.57 -6.54
CA ILE A 482 8.15 -23.37 -5.35
C ILE A 482 8.55 -24.79 -5.79
N CYS A 483 9.70 -25.28 -5.37
CA CYS A 483 10.13 -26.64 -5.73
C CYS A 483 10.95 -27.36 -4.63
N GLY A 484 11.20 -28.66 -4.84
CA GLY A 484 11.74 -29.54 -3.80
C GLY A 484 10.72 -29.88 -2.70
N ASN A 485 11.15 -29.85 -1.44
CA ASN A 485 10.30 -29.96 -0.25
C ASN A 485 10.19 -28.62 0.51
N GLY A 486 10.39 -27.50 -0.21
CA GLY A 486 10.38 -26.17 0.38
C GLY A 486 8.99 -25.82 0.91
N THR A 487 8.92 -25.18 2.07
CA THR A 487 7.66 -24.68 2.64
C THR A 487 7.74 -23.16 2.76
N ILE A 488 6.74 -22.48 2.22
CA ILE A 488 6.50 -21.05 2.45
C ILE A 488 5.24 -20.94 3.30
N ASP A 489 5.37 -20.30 4.44
CA ASP A 489 4.35 -20.18 5.47
C ASP A 489 4.13 -18.69 5.79
N GLU A 490 3.18 -18.08 5.09
CA GLU A 490 2.91 -16.64 5.19
C GLU A 490 1.68 -16.37 6.05
N HIS A 491 1.85 -15.51 7.05
CA HIS A 491 0.78 -14.98 7.88
C HIS A 491 0.41 -13.57 7.43
N TYR A 492 -0.72 -13.44 6.73
CA TYR A 492 -1.22 -12.13 6.34
C TYR A 492 -1.59 -11.32 7.59
N ASN A 493 -0.98 -10.15 7.76
CA ASN A 493 -1.36 -9.22 8.81
C ASN A 493 -1.39 -7.78 8.28
N PRO A 494 -2.57 -7.17 8.07
CA PRO A 494 -2.67 -5.85 7.46
C PRO A 494 -2.02 -4.74 8.28
N ALA A 495 -1.79 -4.93 9.59
CA ALA A 495 -1.10 -3.96 10.44
C ALA A 495 0.41 -3.86 10.15
N TYR A 496 0.99 -4.89 9.53
CA TYR A 496 2.42 -4.98 9.21
C TYR A 496 2.69 -4.97 7.70
N LEU A 497 1.71 -4.57 6.89
CA LEU A 497 1.86 -4.50 5.43
C LEU A 497 2.04 -3.06 4.96
N PRO A 498 2.68 -2.86 3.79
CA PRO A 498 2.56 -1.62 3.05
C PRO A 498 1.09 -1.36 2.73
N TYR A 499 0.62 -0.17 3.07
CA TYR A 499 -0.68 0.28 2.59
C TYR A 499 -0.59 0.42 1.07
N PHE A 500 -1.21 -0.50 0.31
CA PHE A 500 -1.55 -0.19 -1.08
C PHE A 500 -2.52 0.96 -1.00
N ARG A 501 -2.03 2.17 -1.23
CA ARG A 501 -2.95 3.27 -1.49
C ARG A 501 -3.62 2.91 -2.81
N GLY A 502 -4.84 2.39 -2.74
CA GLY A 502 -5.79 2.56 -3.82
C GLY A 502 -5.68 4.01 -4.25
N LEU A 503 -5.35 4.27 -5.51
CA LEU A 503 -5.10 5.62 -6.00
C LEU A 503 -6.31 6.49 -5.64
N VAL A 504 -6.15 7.36 -4.63
CA VAL A 504 -7.15 8.37 -4.30
C VAL A 504 -6.88 9.54 -5.24
N GLN A 505 -7.80 9.78 -6.17
CA GLN A 505 -7.76 10.90 -7.12
C GLN A 505 -8.83 11.94 -6.82
#